data_AF-A0A1H0WC30-F1
#
_entry.id   AF-A0A1H0WC30-F1
#
_cell.length_a   1.000
_cell.length_b   1.000
_cell.length_c   1.000
_cell.angle_alpha   90.00
_cell.angle_beta   90.00
_cell.angle_gamma   90.00
#
_symmetry.space_group_name_H-M   'P 1'
#
loop_
_entity.id
_entity.type
_entity.pdbx_description
1 polymer ?
#
loop_
_entity_poly.entity_id
_entity_poly.type
_entity_poly.pdbx_seq_one_letter_code
_entity_poly.pdbx_strand_id
1 'polypeptide(L)'
;MTANGSATRRFANSARKPGWTPPAGALTRLGIYDHPDRDPRGRVISVAYHLALPRRAALQAGDDARDAAWHSLNALHTADLAFDHAHILHDAGLT
;
A
#
# COMPACT_ATOMS: atom_id res chain seq x y z
N MET A 1 -13.73 -31.03 3.95
CA MET A 1 -13.92 -29.72 4.63
C MET A 1 -12.58 -29.00 4.63
N THR A 2 -12.29 -28.22 3.58
CA THR A 2 -11.09 -27.36 3.52
C THR A 2 -11.48 -25.97 4.00
N ALA A 3 -10.89 -25.54 5.12
CA ALA A 3 -11.06 -24.20 5.62
C ALA A 3 -10.41 -23.20 4.64
N ASN A 4 -11.24 -22.40 3.97
CA ASN A 4 -10.80 -21.24 3.19
C ASN A 4 -10.23 -20.20 4.17
N GLY A 5 -8.91 -20.24 4.38
CA GLY A 5 -8.20 -19.25 5.17
C GLY A 5 -8.22 -17.91 4.45
N SER A 6 -8.94 -16.93 5.01
CA SER A 6 -8.95 -15.55 4.56
C SER A 6 -7.52 -15.02 4.42
N ALA A 7 -7.09 -14.81 3.17
CA ALA A 7 -5.86 -14.11 2.87
C ALA A 7 -6.04 -12.65 3.29
N THR A 8 -5.67 -12.31 4.53
CA THR A 8 -5.62 -10.92 4.99
C THR A 8 -4.57 -10.20 4.15
N ARG A 9 -4.99 -9.46 3.12
CA ARG A 9 -4.12 -8.52 2.43
C ARG A 9 -3.81 -7.41 3.43
N ARG A 10 -2.54 -7.07 3.61
CA ARG A 10 -2.11 -6.05 4.58
C ARG A 10 -1.19 -5.10 3.85
N PHE A 11 -1.34 -3.81 4.09
CA PHE A 11 -0.56 -2.76 3.45
C PHE A 11 0.47 -2.20 4.42
N ALA A 12 1.62 -1.80 3.89
CA ALA A 12 2.64 -1.04 4.59
C ALA A 12 2.98 0.19 3.73
N ASN A 13 2.95 1.37 4.32
CA ASN A 13 3.40 2.60 3.66
C ASN A 13 4.90 2.80 3.89
N SER A 14 5.64 3.25 2.88
CA SER A 14 7.09 3.56 2.91
C SER A 14 8.00 2.53 3.61
N ALA A 15 7.64 1.25 3.51
CA ALA A 15 8.39 0.17 4.15
C ALA A 15 9.30 -0.53 3.13
N ARG A 16 10.60 -0.59 3.40
CA ARG A 16 11.55 -1.36 2.60
C ARG A 16 11.81 -2.72 3.26
N LYS A 17 11.94 -3.76 2.43
CA LYS A 17 12.58 -5.03 2.82
C LYS A 17 14.04 -4.98 2.35
N PRO A 18 15.03 -4.80 3.25
CA PRO A 18 16.44 -4.76 2.86
C PRO A 18 16.86 -6.00 2.08
N GLY A 19 17.67 -5.81 1.03
CA GLY A 19 18.22 -6.91 0.21
C GLY A 19 17.18 -7.71 -0.57
N TRP A 20 15.97 -7.18 -0.78
CA TRP A 20 14.94 -7.84 -1.57
C TRP A 20 14.59 -7.03 -2.81
N THR A 21 14.64 -7.71 -3.95
CA THR A 21 14.13 -7.21 -5.22
C THR A 21 12.90 -8.04 -5.59
N PRO A 22 11.74 -7.44 -5.85
CA PRO A 22 10.60 -8.18 -6.39
C PRO A 22 10.99 -8.82 -7.72
N PRO A 23 10.54 -10.05 -8.02
CA PRO A 23 10.71 -10.61 -9.35
C PRO A 23 10.03 -9.71 -10.39
N ALA A 24 10.55 -9.72 -11.62
CA ALA A 24 9.94 -8.98 -12.72
C ALA A 24 8.46 -9.36 -12.87
N GLY A 25 7.59 -8.36 -12.97
CA GLY A 25 6.14 -8.56 -13.08
C GLY A 25 5.39 -8.81 -11.76
N ALA A 26 6.07 -8.82 -10.61
CA ALA A 26 5.39 -8.96 -9.31
C ALA A 26 4.59 -7.71 -8.90
N LEU A 27 4.90 -6.55 -9.49
CA LEU A 27 4.14 -5.32 -9.30
C LEU A 27 3.02 -5.23 -10.32
N THR A 28 1.80 -4.99 -9.85
CA THR A 28 0.65 -4.67 -10.69
C THR A 28 0.37 -3.17 -10.60
N ARG A 29 0.36 -2.45 -11.72
CA ARG A 29 -0.04 -1.04 -11.75
C ARG A 29 -1.55 -0.95 -11.48
N LEU A 30 -1.93 -0.11 -10.52
CA LEU A 30 -3.33 0.18 -10.21
C LEU A 30 -3.86 1.28 -11.13
N GLY A 31 -3.17 2.42 -11.17
CA GLY A 31 -3.65 3.58 -11.91
C GLY A 31 -2.71 4.77 -11.84
N ILE A 32 -3.12 5.85 -12.51
CA ILE A 32 -2.51 7.18 -12.43
C ILE A 32 -3.49 8.06 -11.66
N TYR A 33 -2.99 8.72 -10.62
CA TYR A 33 -3.73 9.58 -9.72
C TYR A 33 -3.20 11.00 -9.89
N ASP A 34 -3.96 11.83 -10.61
CA ASP A 34 -3.50 13.14 -11.09
C ASP A 34 -4.48 14.28 -10.79
N HIS A 35 -5.44 14.06 -9.87
CA HIS A 35 -6.40 15.08 -9.45
C HIS A 35 -5.65 16.36 -9.01
N PRO A 36 -5.98 17.55 -9.54
CA PRO A 36 -5.19 18.77 -9.32
C PRO A 36 -4.92 19.10 -7.84
N ASP A 37 -5.92 18.85 -6.99
CA ASP A 37 -5.88 19.20 -5.56
C ASP A 37 -5.49 18.02 -4.65
N ARG A 38 -4.99 16.91 -5.20
CA ARG A 38 -4.65 15.73 -4.39
C ARG A 38 -3.54 15.98 -3.37
N ASP A 39 -2.67 16.95 -3.65
CA ASP A 39 -1.63 17.39 -2.74
C ASP A 39 -1.73 18.92 -2.53
N PRO A 40 -1.95 19.39 -1.29
CA PRO A 40 -2.10 20.82 -1.01
C PRO A 40 -0.81 21.63 -1.26
N ARG A 41 0.33 20.96 -1.47
CA ARG A 41 1.61 21.62 -1.74
C ARG A 41 1.79 22.01 -3.21
N GLY A 42 0.92 21.53 -4.11
CA GLY A 42 0.95 21.85 -5.54
C GLY A 42 0.64 20.64 -6.42
N ARG A 43 0.87 20.78 -7.73
CA ARG A 43 0.53 19.72 -8.69
C ARG A 43 1.46 18.50 -8.50
N VAL A 44 0.87 17.40 -8.05
CA VAL A 44 1.52 16.09 -7.93
C VAL A 44 0.76 15.07 -8.76
N ILE A 45 1.48 14.24 -9.50
CA ILE A 45 0.93 13.10 -10.25
C ILE A 45 1.59 11.85 -9.70
N SER A 46 0.79 10.86 -9.31
CA SER A 46 1.28 9.60 -8.74
C SER A 46 0.85 8.42 -9.59
N VAL A 47 1.76 7.46 -9.79
CA VAL A 47 1.44 6.15 -10.39
C VAL A 47 1.47 5.12 -9.27
N ALA A 48 0.33 4.53 -8.95
CA ALA A 48 0.23 3.57 -7.85
C ALA A 48 0.42 2.13 -8.34
N TYR A 49 1.06 1.32 -7.50
CA TYR A 49 1.30 -0.10 -7.74
C TYR A 49 0.86 -0.91 -6.51
N HIS A 50 0.46 -2.14 -6.75
CA HIS A 50 0.16 -3.13 -5.72
C HIS A 50 1.10 -4.34 -5.88
N LEU A 51 1.47 -4.91 -4.74
CA LEU A 51 2.27 -6.12 -4.60
C LEU A 51 1.65 -7.01 -3.53
N ALA A 52 1.30 -8.25 -3.90
CA ALA A 52 0.91 -9.27 -2.94
C ALA A 52 2.13 -10.09 -2.50
N LEU A 53 2.37 -10.19 -1.19
CA LEU A 53 3.41 -11.05 -0.64
C LEU A 53 2.80 -12.34 -0.07
N PRO A 54 3.44 -13.50 -0.28
CA PRO A 54 2.94 -14.78 0.26
C PRO A 54 3.06 -14.85 1.78
N ARG A 55 3.91 -14.02 2.39
CA ARG A 55 4.09 -13.89 3.85
C ARG A 55 4.57 -12.48 4.19
N ARG A 56 4.33 -12.06 5.43
CA ARG A 56 4.84 -10.78 5.93
C ARG A 56 6.36 -10.75 5.85
N ALA A 57 6.88 -9.64 5.36
CA ALA A 57 8.29 -9.34 5.42
C ALA A 57 8.62 -8.59 6.71
N ALA A 58 9.87 -8.69 7.17
CA ALA A 58 10.42 -7.70 8.07
C ALA A 58 10.35 -6.32 7.40
N LEU A 59 9.82 -5.34 8.11
CA LEU A 59 9.72 -3.97 7.65
C LEU A 59 10.82 -3.15 8.30
N GLN A 60 11.35 -2.21 7.54
CA GLN A 60 12.20 -1.15 8.05
C GLN A 60 11.66 0.17 7.49
N ALA A 61 11.45 1.14 8.38
CA ALA A 61 11.09 2.49 7.98
C ALA A 61 12.22 3.09 7.14
N GLY A 62 11.83 3.80 6.07
CA GLY A 62 12.73 4.64 5.29
C GLY A 62 13.23 5.84 6.08
N ASP A 63 14.11 6.62 5.48
CA ASP A 63 14.59 7.90 6.02
C ASP A 63 13.49 8.97 6.10
N ASP A 64 12.48 8.87 5.24
CA ASP A 64 11.31 9.73 5.17
C ASP A 64 10.13 9.27 6.05
N ALA A 65 10.26 8.12 6.72
CA ALA A 65 9.20 7.50 7.53
C ALA A 65 9.59 7.43 9.00
N ARG A 66 8.68 7.84 9.89
CA ARG A 66 8.86 7.66 11.34
C ARG A 66 8.73 6.20 11.77
N ASP A 67 7.87 5.43 11.10
CA ASP A 67 7.61 4.02 11.40
C ASP A 67 7.07 3.29 10.15
N ALA A 68 7.17 1.96 10.16
CA ALA A 68 6.66 1.07 9.12
C ALA A 68 6.06 -0.22 9.73
N ALA A 69 4.75 -0.38 9.59
CA ALA A 69 4.01 -1.50 10.17
C ALA A 69 3.03 -2.16 9.18
N TRP A 70 2.70 -3.43 9.43
CA TRP A 70 1.65 -4.16 8.71
C TRP A 70 0.29 -3.93 9.38
N HIS A 71 -0.60 -3.19 8.72
CA HIS A 71 -1.96 -2.96 9.22
C HIS A 71 -2.97 -3.98 8.66
N SER A 72 -4.00 -4.35 9.42
CA SER A 72 -5.15 -5.06 8.87
C SER A 72 -6.00 -4.12 8.01
N LEU A 73 -6.69 -4.64 6.98
CA LEU A 73 -7.57 -3.83 6.14
C LEU A 73 -8.67 -3.13 6.94
N ASN A 74 -9.28 -3.85 7.89
CA ASN A 74 -10.30 -3.26 8.76
C ASN A 74 -9.77 -2.05 9.54
N ALA A 75 -8.51 -2.08 9.96
CA ALA A 75 -7.90 -0.93 10.65
C ALA A 75 -7.65 0.24 9.70
N LEU A 76 -7.45 -0.02 8.41
CA LEU A 76 -7.25 1.02 7.39
C LEU A 76 -8.58 1.67 6.97
N HIS A 77 -9.69 0.94 7.03
CA HIS A 77 -11.02 1.47 6.66
C HIS A 77 -11.48 2.63 7.57
N THR A 78 -10.99 2.68 8.82
CA THR A 78 -11.27 3.78 9.75
C THR A 78 -10.06 4.67 10.02
N ALA A 79 -8.97 4.49 9.27
CA ALA A 79 -7.76 5.29 9.44
C ALA A 79 -7.88 6.61 8.69
N ASP A 80 -7.32 7.67 9.27
CA ASP A 80 -7.08 8.92 8.57
C ASP A 80 -5.81 8.76 7.71
N LEU A 81 -6.02 8.51 6.41
CA LEU A 81 -4.95 8.23 5.47
C LEU A 81 -4.54 9.51 4.75
N ALA A 82 -3.23 9.67 4.54
CA ALA A 82 -2.69 10.83 3.87
C ALA A 82 -3.23 10.99 2.43
N PHE A 83 -3.47 12.25 2.03
CA PHE A 83 -3.89 12.60 0.67
C PHE A 83 -5.14 11.82 0.23
N ASP A 84 -5.09 11.20 -0.94
CA ASP A 84 -6.12 10.38 -1.55
C ASP A 84 -5.86 8.87 -1.38
N HIS A 85 -5.04 8.45 -0.41
CA HIS A 85 -4.69 7.04 -0.24
C HIS A 85 -5.90 6.13 0.04
N ALA A 86 -6.95 6.63 0.67
CA ALA A 86 -8.20 5.87 0.84
C ALA A 86 -8.84 5.50 -0.52
N HIS A 87 -8.81 6.43 -1.49
CA HIS A 87 -9.30 6.17 -2.84
C HIS A 87 -8.44 5.13 -3.57
N ILE A 88 -7.11 5.21 -3.43
CA ILE A 88 -6.19 4.22 -4.01
C ILE A 88 -6.44 2.81 -3.45
N LEU A 89 -6.71 2.69 -2.14
CA LEU A 89 -7.03 1.40 -1.51
C LEU A 89 -8.39 0.85 -1.95
N HIS A 90 -9.39 1.73 -2.12
CA HIS A 90 -10.69 1.36 -2.65
C HIS A 90 -10.58 0.82 -4.08
N ASP A 91 -9.85 1.51 -4.98
CA ASP A 91 -9.63 1.06 -6.36
C ASP A 91 -8.91 -0.28 -6.46
N ALA A 92 -8.03 -0.56 -5.49
CA ALA A 92 -7.34 -1.84 -5.38
C ALA A 92 -8.23 -2.97 -4.80
N GLY A 93 -9.47 -2.66 -4.41
CA GLY A 93 -10.46 -3.62 -3.88
C GLY A 93 -10.14 -4.11 -2.48
N LEU A 94 -9.61 -3.23 -1.61
CA LEU A 94 -9.07 -3.60 -0.30
C LEU A 94 -9.76 -2.94 0.88
N THR A 95 -10.55 -1.92 0.63
CA THR A 95 -11.30 -1.17 1.64
C THR A 95 -12.67 -0.86 1.12
#